data_AF-A0A7S4URZ3-F1
#
_entry.id   AF-A0A7S4URZ3-F1
#
_cell.length_a   1.000
_cell.length_b   1.000
_cell.length_c   1.000
_cell.angle_alpha   90.00
_cell.angle_beta   90.00
_cell.angle_gamma   90.00
#
_symmetry.space_group_name_H-M   'P 1'
#
loop_
_entity.id
_entity.type
_entity.pdbx_description
1 polymer ?
#
loop_
_entity_poly.entity_id
_entity_poly.type
_entity_poly.pdbx_seq_one_letter_code
_entity_poly.pdbx_strand_id
1 'polypeptide(L)'
;WADTQCSHQLAVQAASGVLSLPVDAIIGSPCSVDCLAIEAMTHLRGIPMISHAATHPELSSKLQCPAFFRTVGSMPAYDGTIVGFLTHLGFRHAAPVYPVGSRFSLGWASTLRGALARGGCIIDA
;
A
#
# COMPACT_ATOMS: atom_id res chain seq x y z
N TRP A 1 10.08 19.14 5.20
CA TRP A 1 8.81 18.53 4.75
C TRP A 1 8.67 18.75 3.25
N ALA A 2 7.91 17.92 2.56
CA ALA A 2 7.70 18.05 1.12
C ALA A 2 6.32 17.46 0.75
N ASP A 3 5.69 18.01 -0.28
CA ASP A 3 4.40 17.54 -0.78
C ASP A 3 4.61 16.68 -2.04
N THR A 4 4.08 15.46 -2.00
CA THR A 4 4.17 14.50 -3.11
C THR A 4 2.94 14.53 -4.01
N GLN A 5 1.84 15.16 -3.57
CA GLN A 5 0.52 15.16 -4.24
C GLN A 5 0.03 13.78 -4.69
N CYS A 6 0.45 12.71 -3.98
CA CYS A 6 0.15 11.34 -4.36
C CYS A 6 0.57 10.99 -5.81
N SER A 7 1.65 11.61 -6.29
CA SER A 7 2.13 11.51 -7.66
C SER A 7 3.54 10.95 -7.71
N HIS A 8 3.73 9.92 -8.52
CA HIS A 8 5.03 9.27 -8.71
C HIS A 8 6.15 10.26 -9.05
N GLN A 9 5.90 11.23 -9.94
CA GLN A 9 6.93 12.18 -10.36
C GLN A 9 7.27 13.19 -9.27
N LEU A 10 6.24 13.73 -8.60
CA LEU A 10 6.44 14.73 -7.54
C LEU A 10 7.03 14.09 -6.29
N ALA A 11 6.74 12.81 -6.02
CA ALA A 11 7.36 12.05 -4.94
C ALA A 11 8.89 11.97 -5.09
N VAL A 12 9.40 11.70 -6.30
CA VAL A 12 10.85 11.66 -6.57
C VAL A 12 11.51 13.02 -6.35
N GLN A 13 10.86 14.11 -6.77
CA GLN A 13 11.36 15.47 -6.54
C GLN A 13 11.37 15.81 -5.04
N ALA A 14 10.28 15.52 -4.33
CA ALA A 14 10.15 15.70 -2.89
C ALA A 14 11.22 14.90 -2.13
N ALA A 15 11.41 13.63 -2.47
CA ALA A 15 12.43 12.76 -1.88
C ALA A 15 13.84 13.29 -2.09
N SER A 16 14.15 13.76 -3.31
CA SER A 16 15.47 14.35 -3.62
C SER A 16 15.76 15.56 -2.73
N GLY A 17 14.76 16.41 -2.52
CA GLY A 17 14.86 17.56 -1.62
C GLY A 17 15.14 17.15 -0.18
N VAL A 18 14.35 16.25 0.39
CA VAL A 18 14.52 15.84 1.81
C VAL A 18 15.78 15.02 2.04
N LEU A 19 16.18 14.16 1.09
CA LEU A 19 17.39 13.34 1.19
C LEU A 19 18.68 14.15 1.05
N SER A 20 18.62 15.41 0.62
CA SER A 20 19.78 16.31 0.61
C SER A 20 20.08 16.90 2.00
N LEU A 21 19.16 16.73 2.96
CA LEU A 21 19.32 17.14 4.35
C LEU A 21 19.90 15.98 5.18
N PRO A 22 20.50 16.26 6.36
CA PRO A 22 21.01 15.22 7.26
C PRO A 22 19.85 14.54 8.02
N VAL A 23 19.03 13.77 7.32
CA VAL A 23 17.89 13.03 7.88
C VAL A 23 18.24 11.57 8.10
N ASP A 24 17.84 11.02 9.25
CA ASP A 24 18.02 9.61 9.58
C ASP A 24 16.89 8.71 9.06
N ALA A 25 15.73 9.29 8.72
CA ALA A 25 14.56 8.57 8.23
C ALA A 25 13.65 9.48 7.40
N ILE A 26 12.89 8.88 6.48
CA ILE A 26 11.73 9.52 5.86
C ILE A 26 10.47 9.01 6.54
N ILE A 27 9.66 9.92 7.09
CA ILE A 27 8.35 9.60 7.65
C ILE A 27 7.27 9.98 6.64
N GLY A 28 6.37 9.05 6.32
CA GLY A 28 5.52 9.10 5.12
C GLY A 28 6.14 8.33 3.96
N SER A 29 5.62 8.44 2.73
CA SER A 29 4.37 9.10 2.31
C SER A 29 3.13 8.25 2.65
N PRO A 30 1.92 8.82 2.81
CA PRO A 30 0.70 8.03 2.89
C PRO A 30 0.38 7.26 1.61
N CYS A 31 0.75 7.80 0.44
CA CYS A 31 0.41 7.21 -0.83
C CYS A 31 1.37 6.08 -1.19
N SER A 32 0.82 4.90 -1.47
CA SER A 32 1.65 3.73 -1.82
C SER A 32 2.43 3.93 -3.13
N VAL A 33 1.88 4.71 -4.07
CA VAL A 33 2.56 5.05 -5.33
C VAL A 33 3.81 5.88 -5.09
N ASP A 34 3.81 6.76 -4.09
CA ASP A 34 4.98 7.57 -3.74
C ASP A 34 6.05 6.69 -3.09
N CYS A 35 5.62 5.80 -2.18
CA CYS A 35 6.52 4.89 -1.48
C CYS A 35 7.26 3.98 -2.47
N LEU A 36 6.55 3.47 -3.49
CA LEU A 36 7.16 2.69 -4.57
C LEU A 36 8.11 3.54 -5.41
N ALA A 37 7.73 4.78 -5.72
CA ALA A 37 8.53 5.67 -6.55
C ALA A 37 9.89 6.04 -5.95
N ILE A 38 9.99 6.13 -4.61
CA ILE A 38 11.18 6.62 -3.92
C ILE A 38 11.96 5.53 -3.18
N GLU A 39 11.47 4.29 -3.20
CA GLU A 39 12.09 3.14 -2.54
C GLU A 39 13.58 3.04 -2.89
N ALA A 40 13.92 3.02 -4.19
CA ALA A 40 15.29 2.85 -4.65
C ALA A 40 16.22 3.96 -4.13
N MET A 41 15.71 5.19 -4.02
CA MET A 41 16.48 6.33 -3.48
C MET A 41 16.78 6.14 -1.99
N THR A 42 15.77 5.73 -1.23
CA THR A 42 15.89 5.50 0.22
C THR A 42 16.81 4.30 0.53
N HIS A 43 16.67 3.23 -0.25
CA HIS A 43 17.53 2.05 -0.16
C HIS A 43 18.99 2.38 -0.49
N LEU A 44 19.27 3.04 -1.62
CA LEU A 44 20.65 3.42 -1.99
C LEU A 44 21.32 4.32 -0.96
N ARG A 45 20.55 5.13 -0.22
CA ARG A 45 21.03 6.00 0.85
C ARG A 45 21.15 5.29 2.20
N GLY A 46 20.61 4.07 2.35
CA GLY A 46 20.51 3.39 3.64
C GLY A 46 19.57 4.09 4.63
N ILE A 47 18.65 4.93 4.15
CA ILE A 47 17.72 5.69 4.99
C ILE A 47 16.37 4.96 5.01
N PRO A 48 15.87 4.53 6.18
CA PRO A 48 14.56 3.89 6.26
C PRO A 48 13.43 4.86 5.90
N MET A 49 12.44 4.35 5.16
CA MET A 49 11.17 5.04 4.92
C MET A 49 10.06 4.38 5.73
N ILE A 50 9.33 5.15 6.52
CA ILE A 50 8.28 4.66 7.42
C ILE A 50 6.94 5.30 7.05
N SER A 51 6.07 4.57 6.38
CA SER A 51 4.73 5.05 6.01
C SER A 51 3.69 4.75 7.09
N HIS A 52 2.82 5.72 7.37
CA HIS A 52 1.68 5.54 8.28
C HIS A 52 0.40 5.06 7.59
N ALA A 53 0.37 4.97 6.25
CA ALA A 53 -0.87 4.67 5.52
C ALA A 53 -0.70 3.83 4.24
N ALA A 54 0.52 3.57 3.76
CA ALA A 54 0.71 2.83 2.51
C ALA A 54 0.45 1.31 2.69
N THR A 55 -0.62 0.82 2.07
CA THR A 55 -1.09 -0.57 2.24
C THR A 55 -0.75 -1.51 1.07
N HIS A 56 -0.13 -1.00 -0.01
CA HIS A 56 0.12 -1.81 -1.21
C HIS A 56 0.93 -3.09 -0.90
N PRO A 57 0.58 -4.25 -1.49
CA PRO A 57 1.23 -5.52 -1.19
C PRO A 57 2.73 -5.54 -1.53
N GLU A 58 3.13 -4.95 -2.66
CA GLU A 58 4.52 -4.98 -3.15
C GLU A 58 5.52 -4.39 -2.16
N LEU A 59 5.11 -3.36 -1.41
CA LEU A 59 5.91 -2.73 -0.35
C LEU A 59 6.28 -3.68 0.80
N SER A 60 5.65 -4.86 0.87
CA SER A 60 5.97 -5.89 1.88
C SER A 60 7.20 -6.73 1.51
N SER A 61 7.61 -6.72 0.24
CA SER A 61 8.72 -7.54 -0.24
C SER A 61 10.05 -6.92 0.20
N LYS A 62 10.73 -7.51 1.18
CA LYS A 62 12.05 -7.02 1.63
C LYS A 62 13.17 -7.23 0.62
N LEU A 63 12.94 -8.07 -0.39
CA LEU A 63 13.82 -8.18 -1.55
C LEU A 63 13.72 -6.97 -2.48
N GLN A 64 12.51 -6.42 -2.65
CA GLN A 64 12.25 -5.29 -3.55
C GLN A 64 12.27 -3.94 -2.83
N CYS A 65 11.86 -3.91 -1.56
CA CYS A 65 11.70 -2.72 -0.73
C CYS A 65 12.41 -2.90 0.64
N PRO A 66 13.72 -3.18 0.69
CA PRO A 66 14.45 -3.47 1.92
C PRO A 66 14.34 -2.37 2.98
N ALA A 67 14.43 -1.09 2.56
CA ALA A 67 14.40 0.07 3.45
C ALA A 67 12.98 0.55 3.82
N PHE A 68 11.93 -0.08 3.31
CA PHE A 68 10.56 0.34 3.56
C PHE A 68 9.94 -0.31 4.80
N PHE A 69 9.30 0.49 5.63
CA PHE A 69 8.53 0.07 6.80
C PHE A 69 7.19 0.78 6.82
N ARG A 70 6.23 0.22 7.56
CA ARG A 70 4.94 0.85 7.78
C ARG A 70 4.33 0.46 9.11
N THR A 71 3.50 1.34 9.65
CA THR A 71 2.76 1.08 10.90
C THR A 71 1.40 0.41 10.65
N VAL A 72 0.86 0.53 9.44
CA VAL A 72 -0.40 -0.10 9.02
C VAL A 72 -0.18 -1.47 8.36
N GLY A 73 -1.20 -2.32 8.40
CA GLY A 73 -1.22 -3.61 7.72
C GLY A 73 -1.18 -3.50 6.18
N SER A 74 -0.79 -4.59 5.53
CA SER A 74 -0.91 -4.76 4.08
C SER A 74 -2.37 -4.99 3.67
N MET A 75 -2.73 -4.65 2.42
CA MET A 75 -4.05 -4.97 1.88
C MET A 75 -4.46 -6.44 2.08
N PRO A 76 -3.59 -7.45 1.82
CA PRO A 76 -3.94 -8.85 2.06
C PRO A 76 -4.36 -9.19 3.49
N ALA A 77 -3.82 -8.48 4.50
CA ALA A 77 -4.21 -8.69 5.89
C ALA A 77 -5.64 -8.21 6.15
N TYR A 78 -6.03 -7.07 5.58
CA TYR A 78 -7.39 -6.56 5.65
C TYR A 78 -8.36 -7.46 4.89
N ASP A 79 -7.98 -7.89 3.68
CA ASP A 79 -8.80 -8.79 2.87
C ASP A 79 -9.05 -10.12 3.58
N GLY A 80 -8.03 -10.69 4.24
CA GLY A 80 -8.17 -11.90 5.05
C GLY A 80 -9.10 -11.69 6.25
N THR A 81 -9.05 -10.53 6.89
CA THR A 81 -9.95 -10.17 7.99
C THR A 81 -11.40 -10.08 7.52
N ILE A 82 -11.64 -9.47 6.35
CA ILE A 82 -12.97 -9.38 5.73
C ILE A 82 -13.50 -10.79 5.44
N VAL A 83 -12.71 -11.66 4.80
CA VAL A 83 -13.11 -13.04 4.49
C VAL A 83 -13.38 -13.85 5.76
N GLY A 84 -12.55 -13.70 6.79
CA GLY A 84 -12.74 -14.37 8.07
C GLY A 84 -14.04 -13.94 8.76
N PHE A 85 -14.35 -12.65 8.73
CA PHE A 85 -15.61 -12.12 9.25
C PHE A 85 -16.84 -12.68 8.50
N LEU A 86 -16.82 -12.68 7.17
CA LEU A 86 -17.90 -13.25 6.34
C LEU A 86 -18.08 -14.75 6.64
N THR A 87 -16.97 -15.49 6.74
CA THR A 87 -16.96 -16.92 7.05
C THR A 87 -17.56 -17.21 8.42
N HIS A 88 -17.19 -16.42 9.43
CA HIS A 88 -17.69 -16.56 10.80
C HIS A 88 -19.22 -16.39 10.88
N LEU A 89 -19.79 -15.51 10.05
CA LEU A 89 -21.23 -15.28 9.97
C LEU A 89 -21.97 -16.22 9.01
N GLY A 90 -21.26 -17.10 8.30
CA GLY A 90 -21.85 -17.98 7.29
C GLY A 90 -22.27 -17.25 6.01
N PHE A 91 -21.76 -16.04 5.75
CA PHE A 91 -22.09 -15.26 4.56
C PHE A 91 -21.30 -15.78 3.35
N ARG A 92 -21.99 -15.91 2.21
CA ARG A 92 -21.44 -16.51 0.99
C ARG A 92 -21.45 -15.57 -0.22
N HIS A 93 -22.18 -14.46 -0.15
CA HIS A 93 -22.37 -13.51 -1.25
C HIS A 93 -21.76 -12.17 -0.87
N ALA A 94 -20.97 -11.58 -1.77
CA ALA A 94 -20.31 -10.30 -1.54
C ALA A 94 -20.13 -9.51 -2.84
N ALA A 95 -20.38 -8.20 -2.79
CA ALA A 95 -20.15 -7.28 -3.90
C ALA A 95 -19.19 -6.15 -3.45
N PRO A 96 -17.98 -6.04 -4.02
CA PRO A 96 -17.06 -4.96 -3.70
C PRO A 96 -17.49 -3.64 -4.36
N VAL A 97 -17.56 -2.56 -3.57
CA VAL A 97 -17.85 -1.20 -4.07
C VAL A 97 -16.62 -0.32 -3.86
N TYR A 98 -16.17 0.36 -4.92
CA TYR A 98 -14.95 1.16 -4.89
C TYR A 98 -14.95 2.25 -5.97
N PRO A 99 -14.25 3.38 -5.75
CA PRO A 99 -14.17 4.44 -6.75
C PRO A 99 -13.19 4.06 -7.87
N VAL A 100 -13.71 3.90 -9.09
CA VAL A 100 -12.94 3.48 -10.27
C VAL A 100 -11.84 4.47 -10.69
N GLY A 101 -11.95 5.76 -10.31
CA GLY A 101 -10.95 6.78 -10.63
C GLY A 101 -9.67 6.68 -9.81
N SER A 102 -9.61 5.80 -8.81
CA SER A 102 -8.47 5.65 -7.91
C SER A 102 -7.71 4.35 -8.20
N ARG A 103 -6.44 4.46 -8.59
CA ARG A 103 -5.56 3.28 -8.79
C ARG A 103 -5.44 2.43 -7.53
N PHE A 104 -5.42 3.09 -6.36
CA PHE A 104 -5.45 2.42 -5.06
C PHE A 104 -6.69 1.54 -4.92
N SER A 105 -7.85 2.10 -5.25
CA SER A 105 -9.15 1.43 -5.09
C SER A 105 -9.32 0.27 -6.07
N LEU A 106 -8.82 0.44 -7.30
CA LEU A 106 -8.74 -0.64 -8.29
C LEU A 106 -7.81 -1.78 -7.84
N GLY A 107 -6.65 -1.44 -7.28
CA GLY A 107 -5.71 -2.41 -6.73
C GLY A 107 -6.32 -3.21 -5.57
N TRP A 108 -6.93 -2.52 -4.61
CA TRP A 108 -7.66 -3.14 -3.50
C TRP A 108 -8.79 -4.06 -3.99
N ALA A 109 -9.61 -3.58 -4.93
CA ALA A 109 -10.69 -4.40 -5.47
C ALA A 109 -10.18 -5.70 -6.10
N SER A 110 -9.02 -5.65 -6.77
CA SER A 110 -8.37 -6.83 -7.31
C SER A 110 -7.92 -7.82 -6.22
N THR A 111 -7.25 -7.33 -5.16
CA THR A 111 -6.77 -8.20 -4.07
C THR A 111 -7.94 -8.82 -3.28
N LEU A 112 -8.95 -8.00 -2.96
CA LEU A 112 -10.14 -8.43 -2.24
C LEU A 112 -10.92 -9.50 -3.03
N ARG A 113 -11.14 -9.29 -4.33
CA ARG A 113 -11.81 -10.30 -5.17
C ARG A 113 -11.07 -11.64 -5.15
N GLY A 114 -9.74 -11.60 -5.22
CA GLY A 114 -8.93 -12.81 -5.08
C GLY A 114 -9.08 -13.48 -3.71
N ALA A 115 -9.15 -12.70 -2.63
CA ALA A 115 -9.35 -13.22 -1.28
C ALA A 115 -10.75 -13.83 -1.09
N LEU A 116 -11.81 -13.15 -1.54
CA LEU A 116 -13.19 -13.63 -1.51
C LEU A 116 -13.34 -14.96 -2.25
N ALA A 117 -12.75 -15.07 -3.46
CA ALA A 117 -12.77 -16.31 -4.23
C ALA A 117 -12.08 -17.46 -3.49
N ARG A 118 -10.91 -17.23 -2.88
CA ARG A 118 -10.21 -18.24 -2.06
C ARG A 118 -10.99 -18.63 -0.79
N GLY A 119 -11.74 -17.68 -0.22
CA GLY A 119 -12.65 -17.91 0.90
C GLY A 119 -13.95 -18.62 0.52
N GLY A 120 -14.15 -18.97 -0.76
CA GLY A 120 -15.38 -19.62 -1.22
C GLY A 120 -16.60 -18.70 -1.22
N CYS A 121 -16.40 -17.38 -1.26
CA CYS A 121 -17.48 -16.42 -1.49
C CYS A 121 -17.80 -16.33 -2.98
N ILE A 122 -19.08 -16.22 -3.30
CA ILE A 122 -19.61 -15.84 -4.60
C ILE A 122 -19.51 -14.31 -4.70
N ILE A 123 -18.86 -13.84 -5.76
CA ILE A 123 -18.67 -12.41 -6.00
C ILE A 123 -19.78 -11.95 -6.93
N ASP A 124 -20.72 -11.18 -6.39
CA ASP A 124 -21.79 -10.56 -7.16
C ASP A 124 -21.27 -9.29 -7.83
N ALA A 125 -21.75 -9.03 -9.05
CA ALA A 125 -21.29 -7.94 -9.92
C ALA A 125 -22.28 -6.78 -9.96
#